data_AF-A8QFU5-F1
#
_entry.id   AF-A8QFU5-F1
#
_cell.length_a   1.000
_cell.length_b   1.000
_cell.length_c   1.000
_cell.angle_alpha   90.00
_cell.angle_beta   90.00
_cell.angle_gamma   90.00
#
_symmetry.space_group_name_H-M   'P 1'
#
loop_
_entity.id
_entity.type
_entity.pdbx_description
1 polymer ?
#
loop_
_entity_poly.entity_id
_entity_poly.type
_entity_poly.pdbx_seq_one_letter_code
_entity_poly.pdbx_strand_id
1 'polypeptide(L)'
;MEEEDCDAVQSGPAPFQPPVVEGLPPQYRQLLVAPEIDPVAVCARRNLGTLKGWRIHAAKMHRQNGFCQKCGHFIDMPHVSSDEEITATMELHALEWCPKATKTVINERAVKRRRLELAGRSDEAQHYYIPSAQV
;
A
#
# COMPACT_ATOMS: atom_id res chain seq x y z
N MET A 1 24.58 -41.24 35.74
CA MET A 1 23.88 -40.56 36.84
C MET A 1 24.49 -39.18 36.90
N GLU A 2 24.01 -38.32 36.01
CA GLU A 2 23.22 -37.09 36.31
C GLU A 2 24.18 -35.90 36.14
N GLU A 3 24.14 -35.18 35.02
CA GLU A 3 23.25 -34.07 34.62
C GLU A 3 23.62 -32.71 35.28
N GLU A 4 23.30 -31.64 34.53
CA GLU A 4 23.39 -30.19 34.83
C GLU A 4 24.73 -29.48 34.56
N ASP A 5 24.77 -28.32 33.91
CA ASP A 5 23.76 -27.52 33.19
C ASP A 5 24.55 -26.48 32.40
N CYS A 6 24.29 -26.36 31.10
CA CYS A 6 24.92 -25.38 30.24
C CYS A 6 23.99 -24.17 30.17
N ASP A 7 24.16 -23.22 31.11
CA ASP A 7 23.40 -21.97 31.18
C ASP A 7 23.69 -21.11 29.94
N ALA A 8 22.93 -21.36 28.87
CA ALA A 8 22.93 -20.58 27.66
C ALA A 8 22.03 -19.36 27.89
N VAL A 9 22.63 -18.23 28.27
CA VAL A 9 21.99 -16.92 28.24
C VAL A 9 21.57 -16.61 26.80
N GLN A 10 20.35 -17.01 26.44
CA GLN A 10 19.67 -16.56 25.24
C GLN A 10 19.25 -15.10 25.46
N SER A 11 20.11 -14.17 25.04
CA SER A 11 19.70 -12.78 24.87
C SER A 11 18.78 -12.69 23.66
N GLY A 12 17.47 -12.63 23.89
CA GLY A 12 16.48 -12.33 22.85
C GLY A 12 16.74 -10.96 22.20
N PRO A 13 16.19 -10.71 20.99
CA PRO A 13 16.39 -9.44 20.31
C PRO A 13 15.81 -8.28 21.14
N ALA A 14 16.61 -7.23 21.31
CA ALA A 14 16.22 -6.04 22.05
C ALA A 14 14.91 -5.43 21.50
N PRO A 15 14.01 -4.94 22.38
CA PRO A 15 12.80 -4.21 21.95
C PRO A 15 13.17 -3.01 21.08
N PHE A 16 12.36 -2.74 20.05
CA PHE A 16 12.50 -1.55 19.24
C PHE A 16 12.34 -0.30 20.11
N GLN A 17 13.35 0.57 20.09
CA GLN A 17 13.24 1.91 20.68
C GLN A 17 13.00 2.93 19.56
N PRO A 18 11.92 3.73 19.63
CA PRO A 18 11.68 4.75 18.63
C PRO A 18 12.84 5.76 18.63
N PRO A 19 13.29 6.21 17.43
CA PRO A 19 14.37 7.17 17.35
C PRO A 19 13.96 8.47 18.04
N VAL A 20 14.85 9.00 18.88
CA VAL A 20 14.68 10.28 19.57
C VAL A 20 14.52 11.39 18.53
N VAL A 21 13.31 11.94 18.44
CA VAL A 21 12.92 12.92 17.40
C VAL A 21 13.36 14.34 17.77
N GLU A 22 13.83 14.56 19.00
CA GLU A 22 14.14 15.89 19.55
C GLU A 22 15.32 16.62 18.88
N GLY A 23 16.06 15.97 17.96
CA GLY A 23 17.20 16.56 17.24
C GLY A 23 16.99 16.87 15.75
N LEU A 24 15.79 16.64 15.19
CA LEU A 24 15.59 16.76 13.74
C LEU A 24 15.58 18.24 13.27
N PRO A 25 16.34 18.56 12.19
CA PRO A 25 16.32 19.89 11.58
C PRO A 25 14.89 20.33 11.20
N PRO A 26 14.57 21.64 11.27
CA PRO A 26 13.21 22.15 11.06
C PRO A 26 12.55 21.69 9.75
N GLN A 27 13.33 21.51 8.69
CA GLN A 27 12.82 21.05 7.39
C GLN A 27 12.22 19.64 7.42
N TYR A 28 12.64 18.78 8.35
CA TYR A 28 12.12 17.42 8.48
C TYR A 28 10.96 17.34 9.49
N ARG A 29 10.75 18.37 10.32
CA ARG A 29 9.63 18.42 11.27
C ARG A 29 8.28 18.58 10.58
N GLN A 30 8.26 19.24 9.42
CA GLN A 30 7.04 19.40 8.60
C GLN A 30 6.56 18.07 8.00
N LEU A 31 7.46 17.09 7.85
CA LEU A 31 7.12 15.73 7.38
C LEU A 31 6.65 14.80 8.51
N LEU A 32 6.71 15.25 9.76
CA LEU A 32 6.28 14.50 10.95
C LEU A 32 4.85 14.84 11.39
N VAL A 33 4.10 15.58 10.56
CA VAL A 33 2.66 15.74 10.80
C VAL A 33 2.06 14.33 10.80
N ALA A 34 1.63 13.89 11.99
CA ALA A 34 1.00 12.60 12.15
C ALA A 34 -0.21 12.58 11.20
N PRO A 35 -0.29 11.60 10.27
CA PRO A 35 -1.47 11.46 9.45
C PRO A 35 -2.69 11.31 10.36
N GLU A 36 -3.83 11.86 9.93
CA GLU A 36 -5.10 11.86 10.69
C GLU A 36 -5.51 10.43 11.11
N ILE A 37 -5.03 9.44 10.36
CA ILE A 37 -5.06 8.02 10.69
C ILE A 37 -3.61 7.51 10.68
N ASP A 38 -3.12 7.05 11.83
CA ASP A 38 -1.83 6.35 11.90
C ASP A 38 -1.96 4.97 11.20
N PRO A 39 -1.31 4.76 10.04
CA PRO A 39 -1.37 3.48 9.32
C PRO A 39 -0.78 2.34 10.16
N VAL A 40 0.14 2.67 11.09
CA VAL A 40 0.71 1.74 12.04
C VAL A 40 -0.34 1.33 13.07
N ALA A 41 -1.15 2.24 13.61
CA ALA A 41 -2.17 1.91 14.60
C ALA A 41 -3.26 0.93 14.08
N VAL A 42 -3.62 1.00 12.79
CA VAL A 42 -4.62 0.10 12.18
C VAL A 42 -4.08 -1.32 12.04
N CYS A 43 -2.81 -1.47 11.66
CA CYS A 43 -2.17 -2.78 11.48
C CYS A 43 -1.57 -3.33 12.80
N ALA A 44 -1.25 -2.46 13.77
CA ALA A 44 -0.67 -2.80 15.08
C ALA A 44 -1.66 -3.52 16.01
N ARG A 45 -2.97 -3.48 15.71
CA ARG A 45 -3.98 -4.26 16.45
C ARG A 45 -3.74 -5.78 16.37
N ARG A 46 -2.91 -6.24 15.42
CA ARG A 46 -2.42 -7.62 15.34
C ARG A 46 -0.95 -7.62 15.76
N ASN A 47 -0.68 -7.97 17.02
CA ASN A 47 0.62 -7.97 17.69
C ASN A 47 1.77 -8.58 16.88
N LEU A 48 2.37 -7.81 15.97
CA LEU A 48 3.60 -8.15 15.27
C LEU A 48 4.73 -7.41 15.98
N GLY A 49 5.20 -7.95 17.10
CA GLY A 49 6.21 -7.32 17.97
C GLY A 49 7.61 -7.17 17.33
N THR A 50 7.76 -7.43 16.03
CA THR A 50 9.04 -7.32 15.33
C THR A 50 8.87 -6.68 13.95
N LEU A 51 9.87 -5.89 13.53
CA LEU A 51 9.92 -5.26 12.20
C LEU A 51 9.91 -6.29 11.05
N LYS A 52 10.41 -7.50 11.31
CA LYS A 52 10.27 -8.65 10.39
C LYS A 52 8.82 -9.09 10.26
N GLY A 53 8.09 -9.20 11.37
CA GLY A 53 6.65 -9.49 11.38
C GLY A 53 5.85 -8.46 10.60
N TRP A 54 6.17 -7.17 10.76
CA TRP A 54 5.60 -6.07 9.98
C TRP A 54 5.83 -6.20 8.48
N ARG A 55 7.09 -6.45 8.05
CA ARG A 55 7.40 -6.64 6.63
C ARG A 55 6.66 -7.83 6.03
N ILE A 56 6.54 -8.93 6.77
CA ILE A 56 5.81 -10.14 6.33
C ILE A 56 4.30 -9.85 6.25
N HIS A 57 3.74 -9.13 7.22
CA HIS A 57 2.33 -8.73 7.21
C HIS A 57 2.00 -7.79 6.07
N ALA A 58 2.79 -6.74 5.86
CA ALA A 58 2.65 -5.86 4.70
C ALA A 58 2.76 -6.65 3.39
N ALA A 59 3.70 -7.59 3.31
CA ALA A 59 3.85 -8.46 2.15
C ALA A 59 2.69 -9.44 1.95
N LYS A 60 2.06 -9.93 3.03
CA LYS A 60 1.01 -10.94 2.97
C LYS A 60 -0.39 -10.34 2.82
N MET A 61 -0.69 -9.27 3.54
CA MET A 61 -2.03 -8.67 3.59
C MET A 61 -2.20 -7.55 2.55
N HIS A 62 -1.20 -6.71 2.35
CA HIS A 62 -1.30 -5.57 1.43
C HIS A 62 -0.75 -5.90 0.04
N ARG A 63 0.32 -6.70 -0.05
CA ARG A 63 0.92 -7.05 -1.34
C ARG A 63 0.25 -8.24 -2.03
N GLN A 64 -0.18 -9.30 -1.35
CA GLN A 64 -0.77 -10.45 -2.07
C GLN A 64 -2.10 -10.12 -2.76
N ASN A 65 -2.98 -9.36 -2.09
CA ASN A 65 -4.31 -9.05 -2.62
C ASN A 65 -4.31 -7.89 -3.62
N GLY A 66 -3.36 -6.96 -3.52
CA GLY A 66 -3.25 -5.80 -4.40
C GLY A 66 -2.37 -6.01 -5.64
N PHE A 67 -1.85 -7.22 -5.88
CA PHE A 67 -0.94 -7.44 -7.01
C PHE A 67 -1.70 -7.64 -8.33
N CYS A 68 -1.52 -6.72 -9.27
CA CYS A 68 -2.05 -6.89 -10.61
C CYS A 68 -1.09 -7.71 -11.48
N GLN A 69 -1.48 -8.95 -11.79
CA GLN A 69 -0.72 -9.84 -12.69
C GLN A 69 -0.50 -9.27 -14.10
N LYS A 70 -1.38 -8.35 -14.56
CA LYS A 70 -1.28 -7.75 -15.90
C LYS A 70 -0.18 -6.69 -16.00
N CYS A 71 -0.06 -5.82 -14.99
CA CYS A 71 0.89 -4.71 -15.01
C CYS A 71 2.10 -4.90 -14.09
N GLY A 72 2.08 -5.89 -13.19
CA GLY A 72 3.16 -6.16 -12.25
C GLY A 72 3.25 -5.16 -11.10
N HIS A 73 2.25 -4.28 -10.92
CA HIS A 73 2.21 -3.30 -9.84
C HIS A 73 1.32 -3.77 -8.69
N PHE A 74 1.71 -3.37 -7.48
CA PHE A 74 0.87 -3.46 -6.29
C PHE A 74 -0.01 -2.22 -6.22
N ILE A 75 -1.29 -2.43 -6.00
CA ILE A 75 -2.31 -1.40 -5.84
C ILE A 75 -2.57 -1.21 -4.36
N ASP A 76 -2.79 0.04 -3.96
CA ASP A 76 -3.18 0.38 -2.61
C ASP A 76 -4.55 -0.22 -2.32
N MET A 77 -4.56 -1.21 -1.43
CA MET A 77 -5.76 -1.91 -1.00
C MET A 77 -6.34 -1.23 0.24
N PRO A 78 -7.67 -1.10 0.38
CA PRO A 78 -8.28 -0.59 1.60
C PRO A 78 -7.81 -1.38 2.84
N HIS A 79 -7.73 -0.69 3.98
CA HIS A 79 -7.11 -1.23 5.21
C HIS A 79 -7.88 -2.40 5.85
N VAL A 80 -9.15 -2.55 5.51
CA VAL A 80 -9.98 -3.71 5.83
C VAL A 80 -10.74 -3.98 4.55
N SER A 81 -10.42 -5.09 3.88
CA SER A 81 -11.09 -5.44 2.63
C SER A 81 -11.62 -6.85 2.75
N SER A 82 -12.95 -6.99 2.74
CA SER A 82 -13.59 -8.26 2.44
C SER A 82 -13.17 -8.73 1.05
N ASP A 83 -13.37 -10.02 0.73
CA ASP A 83 -13.03 -10.54 -0.60
C ASP A 83 -13.76 -9.77 -1.71
N GLU A 84 -14.96 -9.27 -1.43
CA GLU A 84 -15.75 -8.42 -2.32
C GLU A 84 -15.08 -7.05 -2.52
N GLU A 85 -14.61 -6.41 -1.46
CA GLU A 85 -13.92 -5.11 -1.54
C GLU A 85 -12.58 -5.23 -2.27
N ILE A 86 -11.86 -6.33 -2.05
CA ILE A 86 -10.62 -6.64 -2.80
C ILE A 86 -10.95 -6.80 -4.28
N THR A 87 -11.97 -7.59 -4.60
CA THR A 87 -12.39 -7.84 -5.99
C THR A 87 -12.79 -6.54 -6.67
N ALA A 88 -13.62 -5.72 -6.03
CA ALA A 88 -14.06 -4.43 -6.57
C ALA A 88 -12.88 -3.48 -6.79
N THR A 89 -11.91 -3.42 -5.86
CA THR A 89 -10.71 -2.59 -5.99
C THR A 89 -9.85 -3.05 -7.16
N MET A 90 -9.67 -4.37 -7.34
CA MET A 90 -8.90 -4.93 -8.44
C MET A 90 -9.59 -4.74 -9.80
N GLU A 91 -10.91 -4.82 -9.85
CA GLU A 91 -11.71 -4.54 -11.05
C GLU A 91 -11.62 -3.07 -11.44
N LEU A 92 -11.77 -2.15 -10.48
CA LEU A 92 -11.57 -0.71 -10.71
C LEU A 92 -10.16 -0.42 -11.23
N HIS A 93 -9.13 -1.02 -10.62
CA HIS A 93 -7.78 -0.91 -11.15
C HIS A 93 -7.70 -1.40 -12.60
N ALA A 94 -8.23 -2.59 -12.90
CA ALA A 94 -8.17 -3.16 -14.25
C ALA A 94 -8.88 -2.27 -15.29
N LEU A 95 -10.01 -1.66 -14.91
CA LEU A 95 -10.85 -0.86 -15.80
C LEU A 95 -10.41 0.59 -15.95
N GLU A 96 -9.84 1.20 -14.91
CA GLU A 96 -9.60 2.65 -14.90
C GLU A 96 -8.10 3.03 -14.86
N TRP A 97 -7.26 2.21 -14.21
CA TRP A 97 -5.86 2.59 -13.91
C TRP A 97 -4.80 1.73 -14.59
N CYS A 98 -5.06 0.44 -14.82
CA CYS A 98 -4.05 -0.52 -15.25
C CYS A 98 -3.38 -0.08 -16.57
N PRO A 99 -2.04 0.12 -16.61
CA PRO A 99 -1.34 0.61 -17.80
C PRO A 99 -1.24 -0.44 -18.91
N LYS A 100 -1.39 -1.72 -18.54
CA LYS A 100 -1.40 -2.87 -19.46
C LYS A 100 -2.82 -3.35 -19.78
N ALA A 101 -3.83 -2.49 -19.58
CA ALA A 101 -5.19 -2.79 -20.00
C ALA A 101 -5.30 -2.93 -21.52
N THR A 102 -6.36 -3.61 -21.99
CA THR A 102 -6.56 -3.84 -23.42
C THR A 102 -6.80 -2.52 -24.15
N LYS A 103 -6.52 -2.48 -25.46
CA LYS A 103 -6.75 -1.30 -26.30
C LYS A 103 -8.21 -0.82 -26.22
N THR A 104 -9.17 -1.74 -26.14
CA THR A 104 -10.60 -1.43 -25.96
C THR A 104 -10.84 -0.66 -24.67
N VAL A 105 -10.32 -1.15 -23.54
CA VAL A 105 -10.45 -0.47 -22.24
C VAL A 105 -9.77 0.90 -22.28
N ILE A 106 -8.58 1.01 -22.86
CA ILE A 106 -7.89 2.31 -23.01
C ILE A 106 -8.72 3.30 -23.86
N ASN A 107 -9.35 2.85 -24.94
CA ASN A 107 -10.22 3.68 -25.77
C ASN A 107 -11.47 4.12 -24.99
N GLU A 108 -12.08 3.22 -24.22
CA GLU A 108 -13.24 3.54 -23.36
C GLU A 108 -12.88 4.60 -22.32
N ARG A 109 -11.70 4.48 -21.68
CA ARG A 109 -11.16 5.51 -20.79
C ARG A 109 -11.01 6.85 -21.50
N ALA A 110 -10.48 6.87 -22.72
CA ALA A 110 -10.31 8.10 -23.51
C ALA A 110 -11.65 8.78 -23.81
N VAL A 111 -12.65 8.00 -24.20
CA VAL A 111 -14.00 8.51 -24.44
C VAL A 111 -14.62 9.05 -23.14
N LYS A 112 -14.52 8.31 -22.03
CA LYS A 112 -15.08 8.72 -20.74
C LYS A 112 -14.39 9.98 -20.19
N ARG A 113 -13.06 10.03 -20.25
CA ARG A 113 -12.26 11.20 -19.87
C ARG A 113 -12.67 12.44 -20.67
N ARG A 114 -12.74 12.33 -22.00
CA ARG A 114 -13.16 13.43 -22.87
C ARG A 114 -14.57 13.93 -22.56
N ARG A 115 -15.50 13.02 -22.24
CA ARG A 115 -16.87 13.40 -21.84
C ARG A 115 -16.89 14.18 -20.53
N LEU A 116 -16.10 13.76 -19.54
CA LEU A 116 -15.98 14.45 -18.26
C LEU A 116 -15.34 15.83 -18.41
N GLU A 117 -14.29 15.96 -19.22
CA GLU A 117 -13.66 17.23 -19.57
C GLU A 117 -14.67 18.21 -20.20
N LEU A 118 -15.47 17.74 -21.16
CA LEU A 118 -16.51 18.56 -21.80
C LEU A 118 -17.64 18.96 -20.85
N ALA A 119 -17.90 18.17 -19.81
CA ALA A 119 -18.87 18.47 -18.77
C ALA A 119 -18.30 19.38 -17.66
N GLY A 120 -17.05 19.83 -17.77
CA GLY A 120 -16.38 20.66 -16.76
C GLY A 120 -15.92 19.88 -15.51
N ARG A 121 -15.91 18.54 -15.56
CA ARG A 121 -15.53 17.64 -14.45
C ARG A 121 -14.10 17.12 -14.65
N SER A 122 -13.16 18.06 -14.75
CA SER A 122 -11.77 17.76 -15.10
C SER A 122 -11.02 17.00 -14.00
N ASP A 123 -11.40 17.19 -12.75
CA ASP A 123 -10.90 16.45 -11.59
C ASP A 123 -11.22 14.95 -11.71
N GLU A 124 -12.47 14.61 -12.00
CA GLU A 124 -12.88 13.22 -12.21
C GLU A 124 -12.28 12.61 -13.48
N ALA A 125 -12.04 13.43 -14.51
CA ALA A 125 -11.40 13.01 -15.74
C ALA A 125 -9.97 12.48 -15.47
N GLN A 126 -9.25 13.06 -14.50
CA GLN A 126 -7.88 12.68 -14.17
C GLN A 126 -7.76 11.29 -13.53
N HIS A 127 -8.87 10.71 -13.03
CA HIS A 127 -8.87 9.35 -12.48
C HIS A 127 -8.66 8.27 -13.56
N TYR A 128 -8.90 8.58 -14.83
CA TYR A 128 -8.73 7.64 -15.93
C TYR A 128 -7.30 7.66 -16.47
N TYR A 129 -6.51 6.62 -16.15
CA TYR A 129 -5.17 6.48 -16.70
C TYR A 129 -5.20 6.09 -18.18
N ILE A 130 -4.58 6.93 -19.01
CA ILE A 130 -4.43 6.72 -20.45
C ILE A 130 -2.93 6.79 -20.76
N PRO A 131 -2.30 5.68 -21.20
CA PRO A 131 -0.91 5.71 -21.62
C PRO A 131 -0.72 6.76 -22.72
N SER A 132 0.30 7.60 -22.58
CA SER A 132 0.79 8.40 -23.70
C SER A 132 1.21 7.43 -24.82
N ALA A 133 0.87 7.74 -26.08
CA ALA A 133 1.45 7.01 -27.19
C ALA A 133 2.98 7.11 -27.07
N GLN A 134 3.67 5.98 -26.97
CA GLN A 134 5.12 5.96 -27.10
C GLN A 134 5.41 6.44 -28.52
N VAL A 135 6.04 7.61 -28.62
CA VAL A 135 6.54 8.19 -29.88
C VAL A 135 7.68 7.34 -30.40
#